data_AF-A0A4Y2KPP1-F1
#
_entry.id   AF-A0A4Y2KPP1-F1
#
_cell.length_a   1.000
_cell.length_b   1.000
_cell.length_c   1.000
_cell.angle_alpha   90.00
_cell.angle_beta   90.00
_cell.angle_gamma   90.00
#
_symmetry.space_group_name_H-M   'P 1'
#
loop_
_entity.id
_entity.type
_entity.pdbx_description
1 polymer ?
#
loop_
_entity_poly.entity_id
_entity_poly.type
_entity_poly.pdbx_seq_one_letter_code
_entity_poly.pdbx_strand_id
1 'polypeptide(L)'
;MSASSDDEPFSQLKRKRNLRLANFQSKINKLQVYLNDQALKNGIFMIQSKLDNVLELCEKIECLKLDYYDITEDEQIGDNDVEFENMEDDLEYLKVSFQKILFQFNTVDNVQMHKSRIPNEVFVKLPEVSLPEFNGNIDNWSNFKAQFDSLITNNSTLNETQKLFYLRLLLKGDAKLVETQEDTFNSLMKELIDRYQNKRLIVSNLILNI
;
A
#
# COMPACT_ATOMS: atom_id res chain seq x y z
N MET A 1 18.78 38.42 36.33
CA MET A 1 17.79 37.92 35.36
C MET A 1 18.26 36.55 34.93
N SER A 2 17.81 35.53 35.65
CA SER A 2 18.21 34.15 35.40
C SER A 2 17.21 33.58 34.40
N ALA A 3 17.67 33.25 33.19
CA ALA A 3 16.89 32.47 32.24
C ALA A 3 16.65 31.09 32.86
N SER A 4 15.39 30.71 33.01
CA SER A 4 14.99 29.47 33.67
C SER A 4 15.41 28.27 32.82
N SER A 5 16.01 27.28 33.48
CA SER A 5 16.49 26.04 32.85
C SER A 5 15.35 25.10 32.41
N ASP A 6 14.10 25.46 32.71
CA ASP A 6 12.91 24.62 32.50
C ASP A 6 12.28 24.78 31.09
N ASP A 7 12.65 25.82 30.33
CA ASP A 7 12.11 26.08 28.98
C ASP A 7 12.80 25.29 27.85
N GLU A 8 13.97 24.72 28.13
CA GLU A 8 14.82 24.06 27.13
C GLU A 8 14.27 22.70 26.64
N PRO A 9 13.74 21.81 27.51
CA PRO A 9 13.15 20.54 27.09
C PRO A 9 11.89 20.72 26.23
N PHE A 10 11.02 21.66 26.61
CA PHE A 10 9.78 21.95 25.90
C PHE A 10 10.03 22.51 24.49
N SER A 11 10.98 23.43 24.38
CA SER A 11 11.41 24.00 23.09
C SER A 11 11.97 22.94 22.12
N GLN A 12 12.71 21.96 22.64
CA GLN A 12 13.25 20.85 21.84
C GLN A 12 12.14 19.91 21.35
N LEU A 13 11.16 19.60 22.21
CA LEU A 13 10.00 18.78 21.85
C LEU A 13 9.16 19.43 20.75
N LYS A 14 8.85 20.72 20.89
CA LYS A 14 8.12 21.51 19.88
C LYS A 14 8.85 21.54 18.54
N ARG A 15 10.19 21.68 18.56
CA ARG A 15 11.01 21.63 17.34
C ARG A 15 10.97 20.25 16.67
N LYS A 16 11.12 19.17 17.43
CA LYS A 16 11.08 17.80 16.92
C LYS A 16 9.71 17.46 16.30
N ARG A 17 8.64 17.94 16.93
CA ARG A 17 7.27 17.84 16.41
C ARG A 17 7.11 18.54 15.07
N ASN A 18 7.47 19.82 14.98
CA ASN A 18 7.32 20.60 13.74
C ASN A 18 8.11 19.98 12.58
N LEU A 19 9.26 19.38 12.86
CA LEU A 19 10.02 18.61 11.86
C LEU A 19 9.25 17.36 11.39
N ARG A 20 8.58 16.64 12.29
CA ARG A 20 7.74 15.48 11.92
C ARG A 20 6.52 15.92 11.10
N LEU A 21 5.83 16.97 11.50
CA LEU A 21 4.69 17.53 10.79
C LEU A 21 5.08 17.98 9.36
N ALA A 22 6.16 18.76 9.22
CA ALA A 22 6.67 19.16 7.91
C ALA A 22 7.03 17.95 7.02
N ASN A 23 7.60 16.90 7.61
CA ASN A 23 7.90 15.66 6.89
C ASN A 23 6.64 14.92 6.44
N PHE A 24 5.60 14.87 7.26
CA PHE A 24 4.32 14.28 6.89
C PHE A 24 3.61 15.09 5.82
N GLN A 25 3.53 16.41 5.96
CA GLN A 25 2.98 17.29 4.92
C GLN A 25 3.71 17.12 3.59
N SER A 26 5.04 17.00 3.60
CA SER A 26 5.81 16.74 2.37
C SER A 26 5.41 15.41 1.70
N LYS A 27 5.12 14.37 2.49
CA LYS A 27 4.66 13.08 1.97
C LYS A 27 3.23 13.17 1.43
N ILE A 28 2.33 13.85 2.14
CA ILE A 28 0.95 14.13 1.69
C ILE A 28 0.98 14.86 0.34
N ASN A 29 1.75 15.94 0.23
CA ASN A 29 1.88 16.70 -1.01
C ASN A 29 2.39 15.83 -2.18
N LYS A 30 3.34 14.92 -1.93
CA LYS A 30 3.82 13.98 -2.96
C LYS A 30 2.72 13.01 -3.41
N LEU A 31 1.86 12.56 -2.50
CA LEU A 31 0.73 11.69 -2.81
C LEU A 31 -0.38 12.43 -3.56
N GLN A 32 -0.65 13.70 -3.21
CA GLN A 32 -1.57 14.58 -3.94
C GLN A 32 -1.10 14.82 -5.38
N VAL A 33 0.18 15.13 -5.58
CA VAL A 33 0.77 15.27 -6.93
C VAL A 33 0.62 13.97 -7.71
N TYR A 34 0.91 12.82 -7.09
CA TYR A 34 0.74 11.52 -7.74
C TYR A 34 -0.71 11.25 -8.15
N LEU A 35 -1.67 11.55 -7.26
CA LEU A 35 -3.10 11.40 -7.51
C LEU A 35 -3.55 12.23 -8.72
N ASN A 36 -3.12 13.49 -8.78
CA ASN A 36 -3.52 14.44 -9.81
C ASN A 36 -2.91 14.14 -11.18
N ASP A 37 -1.62 13.77 -11.24
CA ASP A 37 -0.89 13.70 -12.50
C ASP A 37 -0.82 12.30 -13.13
N GLN A 38 -0.86 11.24 -12.31
CA GLN A 38 -0.43 9.91 -12.75
C GLN A 38 -1.32 8.76 -12.33
N ALA A 39 -2.21 8.92 -11.35
CA ALA A 39 -2.94 7.79 -10.77
C ALA A 39 -3.78 7.01 -11.78
N LEU A 40 -4.47 7.67 -12.71
CA LEU A 40 -5.29 6.99 -13.74
C LEU A 40 -4.47 6.31 -14.84
N LYS A 41 -3.18 6.64 -14.98
CA LYS A 41 -2.28 6.09 -16.00
C LYS A 41 -1.45 4.91 -15.48
N ASN A 42 -1.43 4.72 -14.17
CA ASN A 42 -0.60 3.71 -13.51
C ASN A 42 -1.42 2.45 -13.19
N GLY A 43 -0.73 1.31 -13.09
CA GLY A 43 -1.38 0.03 -12.80
C GLY A 43 -2.02 -0.03 -11.41
N ILE A 44 -3.03 -0.89 -11.27
CA ILE A 44 -3.82 -1.08 -10.04
C ILE A 44 -2.95 -1.28 -8.79
N PHE A 45 -1.84 -2.02 -8.90
CA PHE A 45 -0.91 -2.25 -7.81
C PHE A 45 -0.19 -1.00 -7.33
N MET A 46 0.06 -0.04 -8.22
CA MET A 46 0.75 1.20 -7.90
C MET A 46 -0.17 2.09 -7.07
N ILE A 47 -1.43 2.15 -7.51
CA ILE A 47 -2.51 2.86 -6.82
C ILE A 47 -2.73 2.23 -5.45
N GLN A 48 -2.78 0.89 -5.36
CA GLN A 48 -2.93 0.19 -4.08
C GLN A 48 -1.73 0.48 -3.15
N SER A 49 -0.50 0.40 -3.65
CA SER A 49 0.67 0.76 -2.85
C SER A 49 0.62 2.22 -2.37
N LYS A 50 0.08 3.15 -3.16
CA LYS A 50 -0.13 4.53 -2.71
C LYS A 50 -1.23 4.64 -1.65
N LEU A 51 -2.30 3.87 -1.75
CA LEU A 51 -3.32 3.77 -0.71
C LEU A 51 -2.72 3.23 0.60
N ASP A 52 -1.89 2.19 0.54
CA ASP A 52 -1.24 1.63 1.74
C ASP A 52 -0.34 2.67 2.42
N ASN A 53 0.38 3.50 1.64
CA ASN A 53 1.16 4.62 2.19
C ASN A 53 0.29 5.68 2.88
N VAL A 54 -0.92 5.94 2.37
CA VAL A 54 -1.88 6.87 2.99
C VAL A 54 -2.32 6.31 4.34
N LEU A 55 -2.69 5.04 4.41
CA LEU A 55 -3.11 4.39 5.65
C LEU A 55 -1.99 4.38 6.71
N GLU A 56 -0.76 4.05 6.30
CA GLU A 56 0.41 4.10 7.20
C GLU A 56 0.67 5.53 7.73
N LEU A 57 0.40 6.56 6.92
CA LEU A 57 0.51 7.95 7.36
C LEU A 57 -0.58 8.34 8.35
N CYS A 58 -1.82 7.89 8.16
CA CYS A 58 -2.91 8.10 9.12
C CYS A 58 -2.52 7.56 10.51
N GLU A 59 -2.07 6.31 10.59
CA GLU A 59 -1.66 5.69 11.86
C GLU A 59 -0.52 6.46 12.53
N LYS A 60 0.47 6.90 11.76
CA LYS A 60 1.63 7.65 12.27
C LYS A 60 1.26 9.05 12.77
N ILE A 61 0.32 9.72 12.12
CA ILE A 61 -0.16 11.03 12.53
C ILE A 61 -1.02 10.89 13.78
N GLU A 62 -1.90 9.90 13.86
CA GLU A 62 -2.69 9.61 15.06
C GLU A 62 -1.80 9.30 16.26
N CYS A 63 -0.77 8.47 16.09
CA CYS A 63 0.22 8.23 17.15
C CYS A 63 0.93 9.51 17.59
N LEU A 64 1.33 10.38 16.65
CA LEU A 64 1.99 11.64 16.97
C LEU A 64 1.04 12.61 17.69
N LYS A 65 -0.25 12.60 17.35
CA LYS A 65 -1.30 13.41 17.98
C LYS A 65 -1.56 12.95 19.41
N LEU A 66 -1.63 11.64 19.65
CA LEU A 66 -1.75 11.05 21.00
C LEU A 66 -0.52 11.35 21.86
N ASP A 67 0.69 11.09 21.34
CA ASP A 67 1.96 11.44 22.01
C ASP A 67 1.99 12.93 22.42
N TYR A 68 1.32 13.79 21.65
CA TYR A 68 1.26 15.22 21.89
C TYR A 68 0.24 15.59 22.99
N TYR A 69 -0.95 15.00 22.97
CA TYR A 69 -1.94 15.22 24.04
C TYR A 69 -1.44 14.73 25.41
N ASP A 70 -0.60 13.70 25.44
CA ASP A 70 0.00 13.20 26.69
C ASP A 70 1.02 14.17 27.33
N ILE A 71 1.60 15.10 26.55
CA ILE A 71 2.71 15.98 26.98
C ILE A 71 2.35 17.47 27.01
N THR A 72 1.13 17.86 26.64
CA THR A 72 0.73 19.27 26.46
C THR A 72 -0.43 19.63 27.39
N GLU A 73 -0.32 20.76 28.09
CA GLU A 73 -1.40 21.32 28.90
C GLU A 73 -2.50 21.96 28.02
N ASP A 74 -3.75 21.89 28.48
CA ASP A 74 -4.98 22.22 27.72
C ASP A 74 -4.97 23.60 27.02
N GLU A 75 -4.25 24.59 27.56
CA GLU A 75 -4.21 25.96 27.03
C GLU A 75 -3.40 26.12 25.72
N GLN A 76 -2.58 25.14 25.33
CA GLN A 76 -1.71 25.22 24.13
C GLN A 76 -2.17 24.34 22.96
N ILE A 77 -3.38 23.78 23.04
CA ILE A 77 -3.88 22.77 22.10
C ILE A 77 -4.38 23.39 20.77
N GLY A 78 -5.01 24.57 20.82
CA GLY A 78 -5.81 25.13 19.71
C GLY A 78 -5.14 25.25 18.34
N ASP A 79 -3.96 25.88 18.22
CA ASP A 79 -3.28 26.05 16.92
C ASP A 79 -2.77 24.73 16.33
N ASN A 80 -2.55 23.72 17.19
CA ASN A 80 -1.95 22.45 16.79
C ASN A 80 -3.02 21.47 16.32
N ASP A 81 -4.21 21.52 16.91
CA ASP A 81 -5.37 20.74 16.44
C ASP A 81 -5.71 21.09 14.99
N VAL A 82 -5.64 22.37 14.63
CA VAL A 82 -5.91 22.81 13.24
C VAL A 82 -4.92 22.20 12.24
N GLU A 83 -3.63 22.10 12.58
CA GLU A 83 -2.64 21.50 11.68
C GLU A 83 -2.86 19.98 11.52
N PHE A 84 -3.22 19.28 12.60
CA PHE A 84 -3.60 17.86 12.54
C PHE A 84 -4.89 17.64 11.74
N GLU A 85 -5.93 18.43 11.98
CA GLU A 85 -7.21 18.37 11.25
C GLU A 85 -7.01 18.56 9.75
N ASN A 86 -6.22 19.55 9.34
CA ASN A 86 -5.92 19.78 7.92
C ASN A 86 -5.22 18.57 7.28
N MET A 87 -4.28 17.92 7.98
CA MET A 87 -3.63 16.71 7.48
C MET A 87 -4.57 15.51 7.43
N GLU A 88 -5.45 15.37 8.42
CA GLU A 88 -6.46 14.31 8.49
C GLU A 88 -7.45 14.43 7.31
N ASP A 89 -7.92 15.64 7.02
CA ASP A 89 -8.79 15.93 5.87
C ASP A 89 -8.10 15.62 4.53
N ASP A 90 -6.84 16.03 4.37
CA ASP A 90 -6.02 15.74 3.18
C ASP A 90 -5.86 14.22 2.97
N LEU A 91 -5.59 13.48 4.05
CA LEU A 91 -5.41 12.03 4.00
C LEU A 91 -6.72 11.29 3.71
N GLU A 92 -7.83 11.73 4.29
CA GLU A 92 -9.14 11.13 4.01
C GLU A 92 -9.54 11.36 2.55
N TYR A 93 -9.30 12.56 2.01
CA TYR A 93 -9.49 12.85 0.59
C TYR A 93 -8.65 11.92 -0.30
N LEU A 94 -7.36 11.77 0.01
CA LEU A 94 -6.45 10.89 -0.73
C LEU A 94 -6.91 9.42 -0.69
N LYS A 95 -7.27 8.94 0.50
CA LYS A 95 -7.76 7.57 0.74
C LYS A 95 -9.00 7.28 -0.10
N VAL A 96 -10.03 8.11 0.00
CA VAL A 96 -11.28 7.97 -0.78
C VAL A 96 -10.98 8.01 -2.28
N SER A 97 -10.10 8.90 -2.72
CA SER A 97 -9.76 9.05 -4.14
C SER A 97 -9.03 7.82 -4.69
N PHE A 98 -8.03 7.30 -3.99
CA PHE A 98 -7.35 6.07 -4.41
C PHE A 98 -8.29 4.86 -4.39
N GLN A 99 -9.14 4.72 -3.37
CA GLN A 99 -10.15 3.66 -3.32
C GLN A 99 -11.14 3.74 -4.48
N LYS A 100 -11.59 4.94 -4.85
CA LYS A 100 -12.46 5.16 -6.00
C LYS A 100 -11.79 4.73 -7.30
N ILE A 101 -10.52 5.06 -7.49
CA ILE A 101 -9.76 4.64 -8.68
C ILE A 101 -9.65 3.11 -8.71
N LEU A 102 -9.29 2.46 -7.61
CA LEU A 102 -9.22 1.00 -7.51
C LEU A 102 -10.56 0.33 -7.83
N PHE A 103 -11.65 0.87 -7.32
CA PHE A 103 -13.00 0.39 -7.63
C PHE A 103 -13.31 0.49 -9.14
N GLN A 104 -12.94 1.61 -9.77
CA GLN A 104 -13.11 1.76 -11.22
C GLN A 104 -12.36 0.67 -11.99
N PHE A 105 -11.12 0.35 -11.63
CA PHE A 105 -10.36 -0.74 -12.25
C PHE A 105 -11.05 -2.11 -12.10
N ASN A 106 -11.60 -2.42 -10.93
CA ASN A 106 -12.32 -3.69 -10.71
C ASN A 106 -13.65 -3.78 -11.48
N THR A 107 -14.33 -2.67 -11.74
CA THR A 107 -15.56 -2.68 -12.52
C THR A 107 -15.30 -2.92 -14.01
N VAL A 108 -14.16 -2.48 -14.56
CA VAL A 108 -13.83 -2.61 -15.99
C VAL A 108 -13.57 -4.08 -16.38
N ASP A 109 -12.99 -4.89 -15.49
CA ASP A 109 -12.81 -6.34 -15.71
C ASP A 109 -14.10 -7.15 -15.52
N ASN A 110 -15.04 -6.68 -14.69
CA ASN A 110 -16.31 -7.37 -14.43
C ASN A 110 -17.37 -7.17 -15.54
N VAL A 111 -17.21 -6.23 -16.48
CA VAL A 111 -18.18 -6.04 -17.58
C VAL A 111 -18.09 -7.17 -18.63
N GLN A 112 -17.00 -7.95 -18.67
CA GLN A 112 -16.89 -9.08 -19.62
C GLN A 112 -17.51 -10.39 -19.12
N MET A 113 -17.84 -10.51 -17.84
CA MET A 113 -18.52 -11.69 -17.29
C MET A 113 -19.62 -11.29 -16.33
N HIS A 114 -20.80 -10.90 -16.85
CA HIS A 114 -22.12 -11.29 -16.35
C HIS A 114 -23.20 -10.34 -16.92
N LYS A 115 -23.77 -10.71 -18.07
CA LYS A 115 -25.15 -10.31 -18.37
C LYS A 115 -26.07 -11.11 -17.45
N SER A 116 -26.53 -10.54 -16.33
CA SER A 116 -27.90 -10.72 -15.80
C SER A 116 -28.15 -9.95 -14.49
N ARG A 117 -29.05 -8.95 -14.62
CA ARG A 117 -30.12 -8.52 -13.70
C ARG A 117 -29.79 -7.72 -12.41
N ILE A 118 -30.55 -6.63 -12.30
CA ILE A 118 -30.58 -5.45 -11.41
C ILE A 118 -31.35 -5.76 -10.08
N PRO A 119 -31.64 -4.77 -9.20
CA PRO A 119 -30.84 -4.13 -8.14
C PRO A 119 -31.30 -4.52 -6.71
N ASN A 120 -30.45 -4.34 -5.71
CA ASN A 120 -30.89 -3.80 -4.42
C ASN A 120 -29.70 -3.17 -3.72
N GLU A 121 -29.92 -1.96 -3.20
CA GLU A 121 -28.99 -1.25 -2.33
C GLU A 121 -28.70 -2.11 -1.10
N VAL A 122 -27.54 -2.77 -1.16
CA VAL A 122 -26.88 -3.33 0.01
C VAL A 122 -25.63 -2.48 0.14
N PHE A 123 -25.36 -1.95 1.33
CA PHE A 123 -24.04 -1.46 1.69
C PHE A 123 -23.05 -2.59 1.40
N VAL A 124 -22.45 -2.53 0.20
CA VAL A 124 -21.45 -3.49 -0.23
C VAL A 124 -20.27 -3.21 0.67
N LYS A 125 -20.09 -4.05 1.69
CA LYS A 125 -18.79 -4.26 2.31
C LYS A 125 -17.90 -4.58 1.12
N LEU A 126 -17.12 -3.58 0.72
CA LEU A 126 -16.33 -3.63 -0.51
C LEU A 126 -15.56 -4.94 -0.46
N PRO A 127 -15.54 -5.74 -1.55
CA PRO A 127 -14.58 -6.81 -1.64
C PRO A 127 -13.25 -6.12 -1.38
N GLU A 128 -12.60 -6.49 -0.28
CA GLU A 128 -11.19 -6.21 -0.08
C GLU A 128 -10.56 -6.62 -1.39
N VAL A 129 -10.02 -5.64 -2.12
CA VAL A 129 -9.26 -5.91 -3.35
C VAL A 129 -7.99 -6.55 -2.84
N SER A 130 -8.08 -7.82 -2.46
CA SER A 130 -6.95 -8.57 -1.97
C SER A 130 -6.12 -8.81 -3.21
N LEU A 131 -5.17 -7.90 -3.43
CA LEU A 131 -4.07 -8.12 -4.34
C LEU A 131 -3.56 -9.54 -4.08
N PRO A 132 -3.24 -10.31 -5.12
CA PRO A 132 -2.75 -11.67 -4.93
C PRO A 132 -1.39 -11.59 -4.23
N GLU A 133 -1.40 -11.72 -2.91
CA GLU A 133 -0.20 -11.92 -2.13
C GLU A 133 0.24 -13.37 -2.27
N PHE A 134 1.53 -13.57 -2.37
CA PHE A 134 2.10 -14.91 -2.39
C PHE A 134 2.98 -15.10 -1.17
N ASN A 135 2.52 -15.94 -0.25
CA ASN A 135 3.23 -16.25 0.99
C ASN A 135 4.16 -17.46 0.89
N GLY A 136 4.20 -18.15 -0.25
CA GLY A 136 4.96 -19.39 -0.45
C GLY A 136 4.10 -20.66 -0.47
N ASN A 137 2.77 -20.56 -0.31
CA ASN A 137 1.89 -21.71 -0.43
C ASN A 137 1.82 -22.22 -1.88
N ILE A 138 2.39 -23.39 -2.13
CA ILE A 138 2.47 -24.05 -3.44
C ILE A 138 1.09 -24.21 -4.10
N ASP A 139 0.03 -24.45 -3.33
CA ASP A 139 -1.32 -24.63 -3.87
C ASP A 139 -1.84 -23.36 -4.55
N ASN A 140 -1.45 -22.19 -4.02
CA ASN A 140 -1.86 -20.89 -4.52
C ASN A 140 -0.94 -20.35 -5.62
N TRP A 141 0.22 -20.98 -5.86
CA TRP A 141 1.24 -20.50 -6.79
C TRP A 141 0.69 -20.24 -8.20
N SER A 142 -0.06 -21.19 -8.76
CA SER A 142 -0.57 -21.04 -10.13
C SER A 142 -1.61 -19.96 -10.27
N ASN A 143 -2.40 -19.72 -9.22
CA ASN A 143 -3.37 -18.63 -9.19
C ASN A 143 -2.62 -17.29 -9.15
N PHE A 144 -1.66 -17.14 -8.22
CA PHE A 144 -0.80 -15.97 -8.14
C PHE A 144 -0.10 -15.67 -9.46
N LYS A 145 0.55 -16.68 -10.08
CA LYS A 145 1.31 -16.50 -11.33
C LYS A 145 0.42 -16.05 -12.48
N ALA A 146 -0.78 -16.64 -12.62
CA ALA A 146 -1.71 -16.26 -13.68
C ALA A 146 -2.21 -14.82 -13.52
N GLN A 147 -2.57 -14.42 -12.30
CA GLN A 147 -2.98 -13.04 -12.02
C GLN A 147 -1.82 -12.04 -12.22
N PHE A 148 -0.64 -12.37 -11.72
CA PHE A 148 0.55 -11.53 -11.87
C PHE A 148 0.92 -11.36 -13.35
N ASP A 149 0.82 -12.43 -14.15
CA ASP A 149 1.10 -12.34 -15.57
C ASP A 149 0.10 -11.46 -16.32
N SER A 150 -1.19 -11.63 -16.04
CA SER A 150 -2.26 -10.84 -16.66
C SER A 150 -2.13 -9.35 -16.37
N LEU A 151 -1.78 -9.00 -15.13
CA LEU A 151 -1.80 -7.61 -14.67
C LEU A 151 -0.45 -6.90 -14.82
N ILE A 152 0.67 -7.61 -14.65
CA ILE A 152 2.02 -7.04 -14.57
C ILE A 152 2.92 -7.53 -15.69
N THR A 153 3.13 -8.86 -15.81
CA THR A 153 4.13 -9.39 -16.77
C THR A 153 3.79 -8.99 -18.21
N ASN A 154 2.51 -9.14 -18.59
CA ASN A 154 2.03 -8.87 -19.95
C ASN A 154 1.73 -7.39 -20.22
N ASN A 155 1.85 -6.53 -19.21
CA ASN A 155 1.62 -5.10 -19.36
C ASN A 155 2.85 -4.45 -20.02
N SER A 156 2.68 -3.95 -21.24
CA SER A 156 3.72 -3.30 -22.05
C SER A 156 4.06 -1.88 -21.60
N THR A 157 3.21 -1.26 -20.77
CA THR A 157 3.46 0.08 -20.22
C THR A 157 4.43 0.08 -19.05
N LEU A 158 4.68 -1.11 -18.45
CA LEU A 158 5.58 -1.28 -17.33
C LEU A 158 6.96 -1.72 -17.82
N ASN A 159 8.01 -1.05 -17.33
CA ASN A 159 9.39 -1.48 -17.55
C ASN A 159 9.80 -2.56 -16.54
N GLU A 160 10.94 -3.22 -16.77
CA GLU A 160 11.41 -4.33 -15.92
C GLU A 160 11.59 -3.93 -14.45
N THR A 161 12.10 -2.71 -14.17
CA THR A 161 12.27 -2.20 -12.81
C THR A 161 10.93 -2.06 -12.09
N GLN A 162 9.91 -1.56 -12.78
CA GLN A 162 8.55 -1.46 -12.24
C GLN A 162 7.94 -2.85 -12.00
N LYS A 163 8.11 -3.79 -12.94
CA LYS A 163 7.64 -5.17 -12.77
C LYS A 163 8.30 -5.86 -11.57
N LEU A 164 9.61 -5.68 -11.39
CA LEU A 164 10.33 -6.17 -10.22
C LEU A 164 9.80 -5.54 -8.92
N PHE A 165 9.57 -4.23 -8.92
CA PHE A 165 9.01 -3.55 -7.75
C PHE A 165 7.66 -4.16 -7.33
N TYR A 166 6.76 -4.40 -8.29
CA TYR A 166 5.48 -5.07 -7.99
C TYR A 166 5.65 -6.49 -7.50
N LEU A 167 6.54 -7.26 -8.12
CA LEU A 167 6.82 -8.63 -7.69
C LEU A 167 7.23 -8.64 -6.22
N ARG A 168 8.21 -7.80 -5.84
CA ARG A 168 8.70 -7.68 -4.46
C ARG A 168 7.60 -7.23 -3.47
N LEU A 169 6.67 -6.38 -3.89
CA LEU A 169 5.59 -5.89 -3.04
C LEU A 169 4.62 -7.01 -2.63
N LEU A 170 4.37 -7.95 -3.56
CA LEU A 170 3.37 -9.02 -3.43
C LEU A 170 3.91 -10.30 -2.79
N LEU A 171 5.23 -10.46 -2.70
CA LEU A 171 5.83 -11.57 -1.96
C LEU A 171 5.74 -11.30 -0.45
N LYS A 172 5.21 -12.27 0.27
CA LYS A 172 5.13 -12.31 1.75
C LYS A 172 5.72 -13.63 2.26
N GLY A 173 5.88 -13.75 3.58
CA GLY A 173 6.27 -15.00 4.24
C GLY A 173 7.49 -15.67 3.61
N ASP A 174 7.38 -16.97 3.34
CA ASP A 174 8.45 -17.80 2.79
C ASP A 174 8.84 -17.43 1.36
N ALA A 175 7.89 -16.89 0.58
CA ALA A 175 8.20 -16.41 -0.76
C ALA A 175 9.05 -15.14 -0.73
N LYS A 176 8.93 -14.31 0.31
CA LYS A 176 9.77 -13.12 0.49
C LYS A 176 11.24 -13.49 0.75
N LEU A 177 11.50 -14.66 1.37
CA LEU A 177 12.85 -15.16 1.61
C LEU A 177 13.60 -15.61 0.34
N VAL A 178 12.91 -15.65 -0.80
CA VAL A 178 13.50 -15.98 -2.11
C VAL A 178 14.23 -14.79 -2.71
N GLU A 179 13.82 -13.56 -2.38
CA GLU A 179 14.38 -12.37 -2.99
C GLU A 179 15.76 -12.00 -2.43
N THR A 180 16.60 -11.45 -3.30
CA THR A 180 17.88 -10.83 -2.98
C THR A 180 17.92 -9.38 -3.48
N GLN A 181 18.84 -8.58 -2.93
CA GLN A 181 18.97 -7.16 -3.30
C GLN A 181 19.40 -6.98 -4.77
N GLU A 182 20.19 -7.92 -5.30
CA GLU A 182 20.75 -7.87 -6.66
C GLU A 182 19.82 -8.45 -7.74
N ASP A 183 18.62 -8.88 -7.36
CA ASP A 183 17.70 -9.49 -8.31
C ASP A 183 17.18 -8.52 -9.38
N THR A 184 17.06 -9.05 -10.59
CA THR A 184 16.28 -8.49 -11.70
C THR A 184 14.88 -9.10 -11.69
N PHE A 185 13.94 -8.52 -12.45
CA PHE A 185 12.62 -9.13 -12.62
C PHE A 185 12.72 -10.59 -13.11
N ASN A 186 13.55 -10.82 -14.12
CA ASN A 186 13.69 -12.13 -14.74
C ASN A 186 14.35 -13.16 -13.80
N SER A 187 15.38 -12.76 -13.02
CA SER A 187 16.03 -13.68 -12.06
C SER A 187 15.09 -14.09 -10.95
N LEU A 188 14.41 -13.12 -10.31
CA LEU A 188 13.50 -13.41 -9.21
C LEU A 188 12.28 -14.22 -9.67
N MET A 189 11.69 -13.87 -10.83
CA MET A 189 10.57 -14.63 -11.37
C MET A 189 10.97 -16.07 -11.71
N LYS A 190 12.17 -16.28 -12.26
CA LYS A 190 12.69 -17.61 -12.54
C LYS A 190 12.85 -18.43 -11.25
N GLU A 191 13.47 -17.86 -10.22
CA GLU A 191 13.68 -18.56 -8.94
C GLU A 191 12.35 -18.97 -8.30
N LEU A 192 11.34 -18.10 -8.34
CA LEU A 192 10.00 -18.43 -7.85
C LEU A 192 9.35 -19.57 -8.64
N ILE A 193 9.46 -19.57 -9.98
CA ILE A 193 8.99 -20.68 -10.82
C ILE A 193 9.74 -21.96 -10.43
N ASP A 194 11.06 -21.91 -10.33
CA ASP A 194 11.88 -23.07 -10.03
C ASP A 194 11.55 -23.67 -8.66
N ARG A 195 11.24 -22.83 -7.67
CA ARG A 195 10.93 -23.26 -6.30
C ARG A 195 9.50 -23.74 -6.11
N TYR A 196 8.51 -23.12 -6.75
CA TYR A 196 7.09 -23.36 -6.46
C TYR A 196 6.33 -24.08 -7.58
N GLN A 197 6.70 -23.88 -8.85
CA GLN A 197 6.13 -24.63 -9.97
C GLN A 197 6.61 -26.09 -9.95
N ASN A 198 7.92 -26.30 -9.78
CA ASN A 198 8.51 -27.64 -9.84
C ASN A 198 8.09 -28.51 -8.66
N LYS A 199 7.97 -27.94 -7.45
CA LYS A 199 7.46 -28.69 -6.28
C LYS A 199 6.02 -29.16 -6.47
N ARG A 200 5.16 -28.35 -7.09
CA ARG A 200 3.78 -28.75 -7.42
C ARG A 200 3.75 -29.94 -8.38
N LEU A 201 4.59 -29.93 -9.42
CA LEU A 201 4.68 -31.04 -10.38
C LEU A 201 5.11 -32.35 -9.70
N ILE A 202 6.02 -32.29 -8.74
CA ILE A 202 6.46 -33.46 -7.97
C ILE A 202 5.31 -33.99 -7.09
N VAL A 203 4.64 -33.12 -6.33
CA VAL A 203 3.51 -33.52 -5.47
C VAL A 203 2.35 -34.07 -6.30
N SER A 204 2.00 -33.42 -7.41
CA SER A 204 0.93 -33.87 -8.31
C SER A 204 1.22 -35.24 -8.93
N ASN A 205 2.48 -35.49 -9.33
CA ASN A 205 2.87 -36.80 -9.86
C ASN A 205 2.84 -37.90 -8.79
N LEU A 206 3.13 -37.57 -7.53
CA LEU A 206 3.05 -38.53 -6.43
C LEU A 206 1.61 -38.89 -6.07
N ILE A 207 0.67 -37.94 -6.16
CA ILE A 207 -0.75 -38.17 -5.85
C ILE A 207 -1.46 -38.92 -7.00
N LEU A 208 -1.06 -38.73 -8.25
CA LEU A 208 -1.66 -39.41 -9.41
C LEU A 208 -1.13 -40.83 -9.65
N ASN A 209 -0.08 -41.25 -8.94
CA ASN A 209 0.52 -42.59 -9.03
C ASN A 209 0.16 -43.51 -7.86
N ILE A 210 -0.88 -43.18 -7.09
CA ILE A 210 -1.46 -44.03 -6.02
C ILE A 210 -2.89 -44.38 -6.42
#